data_AF-A0ABD7MAA4-F1
#
_entry.id   AF-A0ABD7MAA4-F1
#
_cell.length_a   1.000
_cell.length_b   1.000
_cell.length_c   1.000
_cell.angle_alpha   90.00
_cell.angle_beta   90.00
_cell.angle_gamma   90.00
#
_symmetry.space_group_name_H-M   'P 1'
#
loop_
_entity.id
_entity.type
_entity.pdbx_description
1 polymer ?
#
loop_
_entity_poly.entity_id
_entity_poly.type
_entity_poly.pdbx_seq_one_letter_code
_entity_poly.pdbx_strand_id
1 'polypeptide(L)'
;MTARARVWAEVLAEAGAAVVPDPVRGIPFDEAGRADLTVPVDRALRVAPPADVDGASPWWLLETDVPQDDDGGVLPVLRVAVGAPGQVHALLPDCGCDACDPGSDELLEAVDQAVVRADGTAEGLGRVPGWPFEALTDACRDLAAGGRPRLPRGTEATVRAGWFPEA
;
A
#
# COMPACT_ATOMS: atom_id res chain seq x y z
N MET A 1 -11.40 6.15 9.83
CA MET A 1 -10.39 5.86 8.78
C MET A 1 -10.60 6.63 7.49
N THR A 2 -11.73 6.51 6.77
CA THR A 2 -12.01 7.29 5.54
C THR A 2 -11.77 8.80 5.69
N ALA A 3 -12.23 9.41 6.78
CA ALA A 3 -11.97 10.82 7.03
C ALA A 3 -10.47 11.13 7.19
N ARG A 4 -9.70 10.24 7.85
CA ARG A 4 -8.23 10.39 8.02
C ARG A 4 -7.48 10.19 6.71
N ALA A 5 -7.87 9.22 5.89
CA ALA A 5 -7.30 9.01 4.56
C ALA A 5 -7.50 10.23 3.65
N ARG A 6 -8.67 10.88 3.74
CA ARG A 6 -8.95 12.14 3.03
C ARG A 6 -8.09 13.29 3.55
N VAL A 7 -7.94 13.43 4.86
CA VAL A 7 -7.04 14.44 5.46
C VAL A 7 -5.61 14.23 4.94
N TRP A 8 -5.12 13.00 4.85
CA TRP A 8 -3.82 12.73 4.25
C TRP A 8 -3.75 13.13 2.77
N ALA A 9 -4.78 12.82 2.00
CA ALA A 9 -4.85 13.26 0.60
C ALA A 9 -4.79 14.79 0.48
N GLU A 10 -5.47 15.53 1.36
CA GLU A 10 -5.41 17.00 1.41
C GLU A 10 -3.99 17.49 1.78
N VAL A 11 -3.40 16.95 2.84
CA VAL A 11 -2.03 17.30 3.29
C VAL A 11 -0.99 17.02 2.20
N LEU A 12 -1.11 15.90 1.51
CA LEU A 12 -0.20 15.54 0.42
C LEU A 12 -0.37 16.47 -0.78
N ALA A 13 -1.60 16.87 -1.10
CA ALA A 13 -1.85 17.86 -2.14
C ALA A 13 -1.25 19.23 -1.78
N GLU A 14 -1.37 19.66 -0.53
CA GLU A 14 -0.71 20.88 -0.03
C GLU A 14 0.82 20.79 -0.09
N ALA A 15 1.38 19.60 0.12
CA ALA A 15 2.81 19.32 -0.04
C ALA A 15 3.27 19.20 -1.52
N GLY A 16 2.37 19.39 -2.49
CA GLY A 16 2.68 19.42 -3.93
C GLY A 16 2.43 18.10 -4.67
N ALA A 17 1.90 17.07 -4.01
CA ALA A 17 1.50 15.83 -4.67
C ALA A 17 0.26 16.05 -5.55
N ALA A 18 0.18 15.35 -6.68
CA ALA A 18 -1.02 15.38 -7.52
C ALA A 18 -2.01 14.31 -7.04
N VAL A 19 -3.10 14.73 -6.39
CA VAL A 19 -4.15 13.84 -5.89
C VAL A 19 -5.35 13.88 -6.82
N VAL A 20 -5.72 12.73 -7.39
CA VAL A 20 -6.86 12.62 -8.30
C VAL A 20 -7.68 11.36 -8.02
N PRO A 21 -9.01 11.40 -8.20
CA PRO A 21 -9.83 10.19 -8.20
C PRO A 21 -9.35 9.20 -9.27
N ASP A 22 -9.30 7.91 -8.92
CA ASP A 22 -8.92 6.83 -9.82
C ASP A 22 -10.12 5.94 -10.16
N PRO A 23 -10.29 5.52 -11.43
CA PRO A 23 -11.42 4.67 -11.83
C PRO A 23 -11.27 3.21 -11.42
N VAL A 24 -10.18 2.79 -10.75
CA VAL A 24 -10.04 1.40 -10.28
C VAL A 24 -11.21 0.98 -9.38
N ARG A 25 -11.76 -0.22 -9.64
CA ARG A 25 -12.89 -0.81 -8.91
C ARG A 25 -12.63 -2.20 -8.36
N GLY A 26 -11.43 -2.74 -8.62
CA GLY A 26 -11.07 -4.08 -8.19
C GLY A 26 -9.56 -4.24 -8.10
N ILE A 27 -9.13 -4.96 -7.07
CA ILE A 27 -7.73 -5.34 -6.86
C ILE A 27 -7.64 -6.86 -7.04
N PRO A 28 -6.76 -7.37 -7.92
CA PRO A 28 -6.50 -8.81 -7.98
C PRO A 28 -6.07 -9.33 -6.61
N PHE A 29 -6.76 -10.36 -6.10
CA PHE A 29 -6.41 -11.01 -4.85
C PHE A 29 -5.50 -12.20 -5.14
N ASP A 30 -4.26 -12.17 -4.68
CA ASP A 30 -3.24 -13.18 -5.02
C ASP A 30 -2.82 -14.07 -3.84
N GLU A 31 -3.71 -14.39 -2.90
CA GLU A 31 -3.42 -15.50 -2.00
C GLU A 31 -3.43 -16.84 -2.77
N ALA A 32 -2.23 -17.34 -3.06
CA ALA A 32 -1.95 -18.70 -3.52
C ALA A 32 -2.68 -19.15 -4.83
N GLY A 33 -2.80 -18.27 -5.83
CA GLY A 33 -3.07 -18.68 -7.21
C GLY A 33 -4.54 -18.73 -7.64
N ARG A 34 -5.44 -18.02 -6.96
CA ARG A 34 -6.82 -17.78 -7.45
C ARG A 34 -6.92 -16.42 -8.13
N ALA A 35 -6.36 -16.32 -9.35
CA ALA A 35 -6.31 -15.08 -10.14
C ALA A 35 -7.69 -14.48 -10.50
N ASP A 36 -8.78 -15.24 -10.31
CA ASP A 36 -10.15 -14.80 -10.64
C ASP A 36 -10.86 -14.07 -9.49
N LEU A 37 -10.24 -13.96 -8.31
CA LEU A 37 -10.82 -13.22 -7.19
C LEU A 37 -10.33 -11.77 -7.23
N THR A 38 -11.29 -10.84 -7.31
CA THR A 38 -11.03 -9.39 -7.19
C THR A 38 -11.64 -8.87 -5.91
N VAL A 39 -10.85 -8.17 -5.10
CA VAL A 39 -11.36 -7.41 -3.96
C VAL A 39 -12.01 -6.12 -4.49
N PRO A 40 -13.28 -5.84 -4.16
CA PRO A 40 -13.95 -4.63 -4.63
C PRO A 40 -13.35 -3.36 -4.05
N VAL A 41 -13.37 -2.29 -4.84
CA VAL A 41 -12.97 -0.94 -4.43
C VAL A 41 -14.11 0.02 -4.74
N ASP A 42 -14.66 0.65 -3.71
CA ASP A 42 -15.77 1.59 -3.84
C ASP A 42 -15.26 3.00 -4.16
N ARG A 43 -14.13 3.37 -3.57
CA ARG A 43 -13.50 4.68 -3.75
C ARG A 43 -11.98 4.51 -3.87
N ALA A 44 -11.39 5.23 -4.82
CA ALA A 44 -9.95 5.22 -5.03
C ALA A 44 -9.43 6.62 -5.29
N LEU A 45 -8.35 6.97 -4.60
CA LEU A 45 -7.55 8.15 -4.89
C LEU A 45 -6.17 7.69 -5.33
N ARG A 46 -5.71 8.18 -6.47
CA ARG A 46 -4.31 8.10 -6.88
C ARG A 46 -3.61 9.35 -6.42
N VAL A 47 -2.50 9.17 -5.74
CA VAL A 47 -1.62 10.25 -5.32
C VAL A 47 -0.33 10.06 -6.10
N ALA A 48 0.07 11.06 -6.89
CA ALA A 48 1.31 11.06 -7.65
C ALA A 48 2.33 11.97 -6.96
N PRO A 49 3.63 11.62 -7.01
CA PRO A 49 4.66 12.46 -6.41
C PRO A 49 4.65 13.87 -7.04
N PRO A 50 5.16 14.88 -6.32
CA PRO A 50 5.42 16.19 -6.89
C PRO A 50 6.26 16.08 -8.18
N ALA A 51 6.02 16.97 -9.13
CA ALA A 51 6.61 16.88 -10.48
C ALA A 51 8.14 17.00 -10.51
N ASP A 52 8.74 17.51 -9.44
CA ASP A 52 10.18 17.70 -9.24
C ASP A 52 10.86 16.53 -8.49
N VAL A 53 10.11 15.49 -8.10
CA VAL A 53 10.66 14.30 -7.44
C VAL A 53 10.82 13.16 -8.45
N ASP A 54 12.06 12.91 -8.86
CA ASP A 54 12.42 11.81 -9.76
C ASP A 54 12.51 10.45 -9.06
N GLY A 55 12.01 9.39 -9.70
CA GLY A 55 12.14 8.00 -9.21
C GLY A 55 11.17 7.60 -8.10
N ALA A 56 10.34 8.54 -7.62
CA ALA A 56 9.23 8.27 -6.73
C ALA A 56 8.08 7.57 -7.48
N SER A 57 7.45 6.58 -6.84
CA SER A 57 6.27 5.91 -7.41
C SER A 57 4.98 6.50 -6.87
N PRO A 58 3.93 6.58 -7.70
CA PRO A 58 2.59 6.91 -7.21
C PRO A 58 2.10 5.86 -6.22
N TRP A 59 1.06 6.21 -5.48
CA TRP A 59 0.40 5.35 -4.50
C TRP A 59 -1.11 5.58 -4.59
N TRP A 60 -1.85 4.66 -3.98
CA TRP A 60 -3.30 4.62 -4.00
C TRP A 60 -3.85 4.44 -2.59
N LEU A 61 -4.88 5.23 -2.28
CA LEU A 61 -5.76 5.03 -1.15
C LEU A 61 -7.04 4.39 -1.68
N LEU A 62 -7.26 3.12 -1.35
CA LEU A 62 -8.34 2.29 -1.89
C LEU A 62 -9.29 1.92 -0.74
N GLU A 63 -10.50 2.46 -0.79
CA GLU A 63 -11.53 2.23 0.22
C GLU A 63 -12.55 1.20 -0.25
N THR A 64 -12.93 0.30 0.65
CA THR A 64 -14.01 -0.67 0.47
C THR A 64 -14.96 -0.59 1.67
N ASP A 65 -16.27 -0.52 1.43
CA ASP A 65 -17.30 -0.62 2.46
C ASP A 65 -17.68 -2.11 2.61
N VAL A 66 -17.19 -2.76 3.67
CA VAL A 66 -17.46 -4.19 3.91
C VAL A 66 -18.74 -4.35 4.72
N PRO A 67 -19.79 -5.00 4.20
CA PRO A 67 -21.00 -5.26 4.97
C PRO A 67 -20.69 -6.07 6.24
N GLN A 68 -21.30 -5.72 7.36
CA GLN A 68 -21.16 -6.44 8.63
C GLN A 68 -22.41 -7.29 8.90
N ASP A 69 -22.20 -8.55 9.27
CA ASP A 69 -23.29 -9.53 9.41
C ASP A 69 -24.20 -9.26 10.62
N ASP A 70 -23.69 -8.60 11.67
CA ASP A 70 -24.37 -8.51 12.96
C ASP A 70 -25.30 -7.30 13.11
N ASP A 71 -25.02 -6.16 12.44
CA ASP A 71 -25.74 -4.89 12.63
C ASP A 71 -26.26 -4.23 11.34
N GLY A 72 -26.04 -4.84 10.17
CA GLY A 72 -26.38 -4.21 8.88
C GLY A 72 -25.56 -2.94 8.58
N GLY A 73 -24.52 -2.69 9.35
CA GLY A 73 -23.56 -1.61 9.15
C GLY A 73 -22.52 -1.95 8.07
N VAL A 74 -21.70 -0.96 7.74
CA VAL A 74 -20.54 -1.13 6.86
C VAL A 74 -19.27 -0.79 7.64
N LEU A 75 -18.26 -1.63 7.51
CA LEU A 75 -16.93 -1.38 8.00
C LEU A 75 -16.08 -0.81 6.86
N PRO A 76 -15.62 0.45 6.96
CA PRO A 76 -14.72 1.00 5.96
C PRO A 76 -13.34 0.34 6.10
N VAL A 77 -12.86 -0.28 5.04
CA VAL A 77 -11.52 -0.87 4.92
C VAL A 77 -10.68 0.01 4.00
N LEU A 78 -9.49 0.40 4.45
CA LEU A 78 -8.51 1.15 3.68
C LEU A 78 -7.36 0.24 3.26
N ARG A 79 -7.01 0.24 1.97
CA ARG A 79 -5.77 -0.33 1.45
C ARG A 79 -4.88 0.80 0.96
N VAL A 80 -3.62 0.77 1.40
CA VAL A 80 -2.57 1.65 0.88
C VAL A 80 -1.72 0.83 -0.07
N ALA A 81 -1.73 1.17 -1.35
CA ALA A 81 -0.97 0.48 -2.38
C ALA A 81 0.06 1.41 -3.01
N VAL A 82 1.26 0.91 -3.38
CA VAL A 82 2.34 1.75 -3.92
C VAL A 82 2.79 1.19 -5.26
N GLY A 83 2.93 2.04 -6.26
CA GLY A 83 3.38 1.74 -7.63
C GLY A 83 2.32 1.14 -8.53
N ALA A 84 1.47 0.27 -8.00
CA ALA A 84 0.26 -0.21 -8.67
C ALA A 84 -0.86 -0.46 -7.64
N PRO A 85 -2.15 -0.35 -8.03
CA PRO A 85 -3.28 -0.65 -7.12
C PRO A 85 -3.26 -2.06 -6.52
N GLY A 86 -2.64 -3.02 -7.22
CA GLY A 86 -2.45 -4.41 -6.78
C GLY A 86 -1.37 -4.61 -5.70
N GLN A 87 -0.44 -3.67 -5.55
CA GLN A 87 0.70 -3.79 -4.64
C GLN A 87 0.33 -3.16 -3.29
N VAL A 88 -0.52 -3.86 -2.53
CA VAL A 88 -1.03 -3.38 -1.23
C VAL A 88 0.05 -3.55 -0.16
N HIS A 89 0.47 -2.43 0.44
CA HIS A 89 1.45 -2.37 1.53
C HIS A 89 0.80 -2.39 2.91
N ALA A 90 -0.39 -1.81 3.04
CA ALA A 90 -1.14 -1.82 4.29
C ALA A 90 -2.62 -2.07 4.02
N LEU A 91 -3.26 -2.82 4.93
CA LEU A 91 -4.69 -3.09 4.97
C LEU A 91 -5.16 -2.70 6.37
N LEU A 92 -6.13 -1.79 6.46
CA LEU A 92 -6.62 -1.27 7.73
C LEU A 92 -8.15 -1.35 7.76
N PRO A 93 -8.76 -1.99 8.78
CA PRO A 93 -8.09 -2.68 9.87
C PRO A 93 -7.40 -3.98 9.43
N ASP A 94 -6.41 -4.45 10.19
CA ASP A 94 -5.45 -5.50 9.79
C ASP A 94 -6.12 -6.82 9.39
N CYS A 95 -7.27 -7.16 10.00
CA CYS A 95 -8.05 -8.35 9.67
C CYS A 95 -9.36 -8.03 8.91
N GLY A 96 -9.65 -6.74 8.64
CA GLY A 96 -10.91 -6.32 8.02
C GLY A 96 -12.14 -6.49 8.92
N CYS A 97 -11.95 -6.56 10.24
CA CYS A 97 -13.00 -6.63 11.26
C CYS A 97 -12.58 -5.76 12.45
N ASP A 98 -13.56 -5.07 13.04
CA ASP A 98 -13.40 -4.21 14.22
C ASP A 98 -12.97 -4.96 15.49
N ALA A 99 -13.26 -6.27 15.57
CA ALA A 99 -12.94 -7.10 16.73
C ALA A 99 -11.44 -7.38 16.92
N CYS A 100 -10.63 -7.20 15.87
CA CYS A 100 -9.18 -7.37 15.96
C CYS A 100 -8.44 -6.09 16.35
N ASP A 101 -9.15 -4.95 16.40
CA ASP A 101 -8.50 -3.65 16.52
C ASP A 101 -8.38 -3.20 17.98
N PRO A 102 -7.25 -2.62 18.38
CA PRO A 102 -7.04 -2.18 19.75
C PRO A 102 -7.83 -0.89 20.10
N GLY A 103 -8.32 -0.18 19.06
CA GLY A 103 -9.20 0.98 19.20
C GLY A 103 -9.10 1.95 18.02
N SER A 104 -10.02 2.93 17.94
CA SER A 104 -10.07 3.90 16.84
C SER A 104 -8.84 4.81 16.77
N ASP A 105 -8.22 5.13 17.90
CA ASP A 105 -7.07 6.04 17.96
C ASP A 105 -5.80 5.38 17.41
N GLU A 106 -5.55 4.12 17.78
CA GLU A 106 -4.43 3.33 17.27
C GLU A 106 -4.61 3.01 15.78
N LEU A 107 -5.84 2.87 15.29
CA LEU A 107 -6.14 2.78 13.85
C LEU A 107 -5.76 4.06 13.09
N LEU A 108 -5.92 5.24 13.69
CA LEU A 108 -5.50 6.49 13.06
C LEU A 108 -3.98 6.61 13.00
N GLU A 109 -3.28 6.21 14.07
CA GLU A 109 -1.82 6.11 14.06
C GLU A 109 -1.33 5.08 13.03
N ALA A 110 -2.04 3.96 12.87
CA ALA A 110 -1.71 2.95 11.86
C ALA A 110 -1.86 3.49 10.43
N VAL A 111 -2.89 4.32 10.15
CA VAL A 111 -3.02 5.04 8.88
C VAL A 111 -1.81 5.95 8.66
N ASP A 112 -1.43 6.74 9.67
CA ASP A 112 -0.28 7.65 9.56
C ASP A 112 1.03 6.89 9.30
N GLN A 113 1.25 5.77 10.01
CA GLN A 113 2.43 4.93 9.80
C GLN A 113 2.43 4.26 8.43
N ALA A 114 1.30 3.76 7.94
CA ALA A 114 1.19 3.18 6.61
C ALA A 114 1.53 4.21 5.54
N VAL A 115 1.09 5.46 5.75
CA VAL A 115 1.38 6.57 4.84
C VAL A 115 2.88 6.90 4.85
N VAL A 116 3.49 7.01 6.04
CA VAL A 116 4.93 7.29 6.17
C VAL A 116 5.78 6.16 5.59
N ARG A 117 5.42 4.89 5.78
CA ARG A 117 6.20 3.75 5.25
C ARG A 117 6.10 3.63 3.73
N ALA A 118 4.95 3.93 3.15
CA ALA A 118 4.83 3.98 1.70
C ALA A 118 5.80 5.01 1.07
N ASP A 119 6.26 5.98 1.85
CA ASP A 119 7.30 6.91 1.48
C ASP A 119 8.71 6.32 1.67
N GLY A 120 9.23 5.68 0.62
CA GLY A 120 10.67 5.44 0.49
C GLY A 120 11.26 4.17 1.13
N THR A 121 10.47 3.20 1.58
CA THR A 121 11.02 1.90 2.03
C THR A 121 11.03 0.85 0.91
N ALA A 122 12.13 0.09 0.82
CA ALA A 122 12.20 -1.10 0.00
C ALA A 122 11.55 -2.28 0.76
N GLU A 123 10.32 -2.64 0.40
CA GLU A 123 9.60 -3.76 1.00
C GLU A 123 9.43 -4.91 0.00
N GLY A 124 9.75 -6.14 0.43
CA GLY A 124 9.48 -7.35 -0.32
C GLY A 124 8.22 -8.04 0.20
N LEU A 125 7.18 -8.12 -0.62
CA LEU A 125 5.98 -8.91 -0.31
C LEU A 125 6.14 -10.34 -0.86
N GLY A 126 5.86 -11.34 -0.01
CA GLY A 126 5.68 -12.74 -0.40
C GLY A 126 6.85 -13.70 -0.15
N ARG A 127 6.55 -15.00 -0.18
CA ARG A 127 7.56 -16.07 -0.26
C ARG A 127 7.94 -16.25 -1.73
N VAL A 128 9.23 -16.13 -2.06
CA VAL A 128 9.72 -16.50 -3.39
C VAL A 128 10.03 -18.00 -3.41
N PRO A 129 9.32 -18.83 -4.21
CA PRO A 129 9.53 -20.26 -4.23
C PRO A 129 10.99 -20.62 -4.56
N GLY A 130 11.60 -21.46 -3.72
CA GLY A 130 12.99 -21.88 -3.89
C GLY A 130 14.04 -20.90 -3.38
N TRP A 131 13.66 -19.81 -2.71
CA TRP A 131 14.58 -18.87 -2.08
C TRP A 131 14.45 -18.86 -0.56
N PRO A 132 15.56 -19.00 0.20
CA PRO A 132 15.54 -18.82 1.64
C PRO A 132 15.36 -17.34 2.00
N PHE A 133 14.77 -17.08 3.16
CA PHE A 133 14.52 -15.73 3.68
C PHE A 133 15.79 -14.86 3.72
N GLU A 134 16.94 -15.44 4.07
CA GLU A 134 18.23 -14.74 4.12
C GLU A 134 18.65 -14.24 2.74
N ALA A 135 18.55 -15.09 1.71
CA ALA A 135 18.89 -14.69 0.33
C ALA A 135 17.96 -13.59 -0.20
N LEU A 136 16.67 -13.64 0.16
CA LEU A 136 15.71 -12.58 -0.16
C LEU A 136 16.10 -11.26 0.51
N THR A 137 16.44 -11.31 1.80
CA THR A 137 16.87 -10.14 2.57
C THR A 137 18.15 -9.52 2.03
N ASP A 138 19.13 -10.35 1.66
CA ASP A 138 20.39 -9.87 1.07
C ASP A 138 20.16 -9.25 -0.31
N ALA A 139 19.28 -9.82 -1.14
CA ALA A 139 18.91 -9.21 -2.41
C ALA A 139 18.16 -7.87 -2.23
N CYS A 140 17.27 -7.75 -1.24
CA CYS A 140 16.64 -6.47 -0.90
C CYS A 140 17.66 -5.42 -0.45
N ARG A 141 18.65 -5.83 0.36
CA ARG A 141 19.73 -4.93 0.80
C ARG A 141 20.61 -4.49 -0.37
N ASP A 142 20.97 -5.41 -1.26
CA ASP A 142 21.74 -5.09 -2.47
C ASP A 142 20.97 -4.13 -3.38
N LEU A 143 19.67 -4.36 -3.59
CA LEU A 143 18.79 -3.45 -4.32
C LEU A 143 18.73 -2.06 -3.68
N ALA A 144 18.50 -1.97 -2.38
CA ALA A 144 18.45 -0.69 -1.65
C ALA A 144 19.79 0.08 -1.73
N ALA A 145 20.92 -0.63 -1.85
CA ALA A 145 22.24 -0.04 -2.06
C ALA A 145 22.51 0.37 -3.54
N GLY A 146 21.54 0.21 -4.44
CA GLY A 146 21.67 0.49 -5.87
C GLY A 146 22.26 -0.65 -6.70
N GLY A 147 22.41 -1.83 -6.11
CA GLY A 147 22.89 -3.04 -6.75
C GLY A 147 21.87 -3.67 -7.72
N ARG A 148 22.29 -4.75 -8.38
CA ARG A 148 21.48 -5.52 -9.35
C ARG A 148 21.59 -7.02 -9.07
N PRO A 149 20.98 -7.52 -7.98
CA PRO A 149 21.07 -8.93 -7.62
C PRO A 149 20.40 -9.79 -8.68
N ARG A 150 20.85 -11.04 -8.81
CA ARG A 150 20.17 -12.04 -9.66
C ARG A 150 18.94 -12.55 -8.95
N LEU A 151 17.78 -12.09 -9.40
CA LEU A 151 16.49 -12.53 -8.87
C LEU A 151 16.00 -13.81 -9.57
N PRO A 152 15.09 -14.58 -8.93
CA PRO A 152 14.44 -15.72 -9.57
C PRO A 152 13.71 -15.35 -10.85
N ARG A 153 13.54 -16.32 -11.74
CA ARG A 153 12.78 -16.12 -12.97
C ARG A 153 11.35 -15.70 -12.65
N GLY A 154 10.91 -14.61 -13.28
CA GLY A 154 9.57 -14.06 -13.09
C GLY A 154 9.44 -13.14 -11.87
N THR A 155 10.53 -12.88 -11.13
CA THR A 155 10.55 -11.88 -10.06
C THR A 155 10.92 -10.52 -10.62
N GLU A 156 10.01 -9.56 -10.50
CA GLU A 156 10.31 -8.14 -10.67
C GLU A 156 10.58 -7.51 -9.31
N ALA A 157 11.63 -6.70 -9.22
CA ALA A 157 11.91 -5.88 -8.03
C ALA A 157 12.03 -4.42 -8.44
N THR A 158 11.46 -3.54 -7.63
CA THR A 158 11.48 -2.09 -7.87
C THR A 158 12.06 -1.40 -6.65
N VAL A 159 13.08 -0.58 -6.85
CA VAL A 159 13.65 0.33 -5.82
C VAL A 159 13.11 1.72 -6.13
N ARG A 160 12.61 2.41 -5.10
CA ARG A 160 11.91 3.69 -5.23
C ARG A 160 12.53 4.68 -4.28
N ALA A 161 12.64 5.93 -4.71
CA ALA A 161 13.01 7.02 -3.83
C ALA A 161 11.81 7.43 -2.98
N GLY A 162 12.06 7.82 -1.72
CA GLY A 162 11.10 8.54 -0.90
C GLY A 162 10.79 9.92 -1.49
N TRP A 163 9.58 10.40 -1.24
CA TRP A 163 9.08 11.70 -1.66
C TRP A 163 9.55 12.79 -0.70
N PHE A 164 9.66 12.45 0.58
CA PHE A 164 10.19 13.35 1.58
C PHE A 164 11.69 13.10 1.79
N PRO A 165 12.50 14.17 1.89
CA PRO A 165 13.89 14.01 2.29
C PRO A 165 13.99 13.41 3.70
N GLU A 166 14.95 12.51 3.92
CA GLU A 166 15.30 12.06 5.28
C GLU A 166 15.73 13.29 6.10
N ALA A 167 15.08 13.49 7.26
CA ALA A 167 15.35 14.59 8.18
C ALA A 167 16.65 14.42 8.99
#